data_AF-A0A645GCB5-F1
#
_entry.id   AF-A0A645GCB5-F1
#
_cell.length_a   1.000
_cell.length_b   1.000
_cell.length_c   1.000
_cell.angle_alpha   90.00
_cell.angle_beta   90.00
_cell.angle_gamma   90.00
#
_symmetry.space_group_name_H-M   'P 1'
#
loop_
_entity.id
_entity.type
_entity.pdbx_description
1 polymer ?
#
loop_
_entity_poly.entity_id
_entity_poly.type
_entity_poly.pdbx_seq_one_letter_code
_entity_poly.pdbx_strand_id
1 'polypeptide(L)' 'MPQAITAFLESTGFEDAIRNAISLGGDSDTLAAITGSIAEATYGIPDDIRDKALSYLDQPLRDAYQRWEAYLVGRGAAKR' A
#
# COMPACT_ATOMS: atom_id res chain seq x y z
N MET A 1 12.30 -0.47 -11.97
CA MET A 1 12.59 -1.33 -10.81
C MET A 1 11.86 -2.65 -10.93
N PRO A 2 12.38 -3.61 -11.73
CA PRO A 2 11.83 -4.97 -11.81
C PRO A 2 11.69 -5.66 -10.43
N GLN A 3 12.55 -5.30 -9.49
CA GLN A 3 12.63 -5.84 -8.13
C GLN A 3 11.32 -5.69 -7.35
N ALA A 4 10.63 -4.54 -7.46
CA ALA A 4 9.36 -4.32 -6.77
C ALA A 4 8.26 -5.25 -7.28
N ILE A 5 8.26 -5.54 -8.59
CA ILE A 5 7.33 -6.48 -9.20
C ILE A 5 7.67 -7.90 -8.78
N THR A 6 8.95 -8.29 -8.77
CA THR A 6 9.38 -9.60 -8.29
C THR A 6 9.00 -9.82 -6.82
N ALA A 7 9.24 -8.84 -5.95
CA ALA A 7 8.86 -8.92 -4.54
C ALA A 7 7.36 -9.18 -4.34
N PHE A 8 6.52 -8.59 -5.18
CA PHE A 8 5.08 -8.86 -5.20
C PHE A 8 4.76 -10.24 -5.78
N LEU A 9 5.33 -10.62 -6.92
CA LEU A 9 5.04 -11.90 -7.58
C LEU A 9 5.45 -13.12 -6.74
N GLU A 10 6.46 -12.98 -5.89
CA GLU A 10 6.92 -14.03 -4.97
C GLU A 10 6.19 -13.99 -3.61
N SER A 11 5.26 -13.06 -3.41
CA SER A 11 4.55 -12.90 -2.15
C SER A 11 3.24 -13.69 -2.07
N THR A 12 2.83 -14.03 -0.86
CA THR A 12 1.58 -14.73 -0.55
C THR A 12 0.54 -13.86 0.18
N GLY A 13 0.88 -12.61 0.46
CA GLY A 13 0.00 -11.64 1.10
C GLY A 13 0.65 -10.25 1.20
N PHE A 14 -0.11 -9.26 1.69
CA PHE A 14 0.35 -7.88 1.75
C PHE A 14 1.62 -7.71 2.60
N GLU A 15 1.62 -8.22 3.82
CA GLU A 15 2.77 -8.09 4.72
C GLU A 15 4.01 -8.80 4.16
N ASP A 16 3.81 -10.00 3.59
CA ASP A 16 4.87 -10.78 2.94
C ASP A 16 5.49 -10.02 1.77
N ALA A 17 4.67 -9.38 0.92
CA ALA A 17 5.14 -8.54 -0.18
C ALA A 17 6.01 -7.37 0.30
N ILE A 18 5.58 -6.67 1.35
CA ILE A 18 6.34 -5.55 1.94
C ILE A 18 7.65 -6.05 2.57
N ARG A 19 7.62 -7.17 3.29
CA ARG A 19 8.83 -7.79 3.88
C ARG A 19 9.83 -8.19 2.81
N ASN A 20 9.36 -8.77 1.71
CA ASN A 20 10.20 -9.09 0.55
C ASN A 20 10.83 -7.83 -0.04
N ALA A 21 10.05 -6.78 -0.27
CA ALA A 21 10.54 -5.51 -0.81
C ALA A 21 11.63 -4.87 0.07
N ILE A 22 11.45 -4.87 1.39
CA ILE A 22 12.46 -4.36 2.34
C ILE A 22 13.71 -5.26 2.35
N SER A 23 13.53 -6.58 2.28
CA SER A 23 14.64 -7.54 2.35
C SER A 23 15.56 -7.50 1.14
N LEU A 24 15.07 -7.02 -0.01
CA LEU A 24 15.88 -6.78 -1.21
C LEU A 24 16.90 -5.64 -1.01
N GLY A 25 16.68 -4.77 -0.01
CA GLY A 25 17.58 -3.68 0.34
C GLY A 25 17.67 -2.57 -0.72
N GLY A 26 18.65 -1.67 -0.55
CA GLY A 26 18.79 -0.50 -1.41
C GLY A 26 17.72 0.55 -1.14
N ASP A 27 17.05 1.02 -2.20
CA ASP A 27 15.99 2.05 -2.17
C ASP A 27 14.64 1.46 -1.72
N SER A 28 14.63 0.95 -0.48
CA SER A 28 13.57 0.08 0.03
C SER A 28 12.23 0.81 0.19
N ASP A 29 12.25 2.12 0.43
CA ASP A 29 11.06 2.96 0.47
C ASP A 29 10.39 3.05 -0.90
N THR A 30 11.16 3.31 -1.95
CA THR A 30 10.63 3.30 -3.34
C THR A 30 10.12 1.92 -3.72
N LEU A 31 10.85 0.85 -3.39
CA LEU A 31 10.42 -0.52 -3.67
C LEU A 31 9.12 -0.87 -2.93
N ALA A 32 9.07 -0.61 -1.64
CA ALA A 32 7.91 -0.90 -0.81
C ALA A 32 6.68 -0.07 -1.21
N ALA A 33 6.85 1.18 -1.64
CA ALA A 33 5.75 2.00 -2.15
C ALA A 33 5.11 1.41 -3.41
N ILE A 34 5.93 0.92 -4.35
CA ILE A 34 5.46 0.29 -5.59
C ILE A 34 4.84 -1.08 -5.28
N THR A 35 5.57 -1.95 -4.57
CA THR A 35 5.11 -3.29 -4.19
C THR A 35 3.82 -3.23 -3.39
N GLY A 36 3.74 -2.33 -2.40
CA GLY A 36 2.57 -2.12 -1.55
C GLY A 36 1.34 -1.68 -2.32
N SER A 37 1.49 -0.77 -3.29
CA SER A 37 0.37 -0.32 -4.14
C SER A 37 -0.24 -1.45 -4.96
N ILE A 38 0.60 -2.38 -5.45
CA ILE A 38 0.14 -3.56 -6.21
C ILE A 38 -0.47 -4.60 -5.26
N ALA A 39 0.17 -4.82 -4.11
CA ALA A 39 -0.27 -5.77 -3.10
C ALA A 39 -1.62 -5.38 -2.49
N GLU A 40 -1.86 -4.10 -2.19
CA GLU A 40 -3.15 -3.61 -1.71
C GLU A 40 -4.27 -3.95 -2.69
N ALA A 41 -4.07 -3.68 -3.98
CA ALA A 41 -5.09 -3.94 -5.01
C ALA A 41 -5.40 -5.43 -5.19
N THR A 42 -4.46 -6.32 -4.82
CA THR A 42 -4.58 -7.77 -5.01
C THR A 42 -5.09 -8.48 -3.77
N TYR A 43 -4.56 -8.12 -2.60
CA TYR A 43 -4.78 -8.83 -1.33
C TYR A 43 -5.61 -8.02 -0.33
N GLY A 44 -5.71 -6.70 -0.50
CA GLY A 44 -6.12 -5.78 0.56
C GLY A 44 -5.00 -5.56 1.59
N ILE A 45 -5.21 -4.59 2.48
CA ILE A 45 -4.29 -4.30 3.60
C ILE A 45 -4.95 -4.75 4.90
N PRO A 46 -4.28 -5.54 5.75
CA PRO A 46 -4.74 -5.83 7.11
C PRO A 46 -4.99 -4.55 7.93
N ASP A 47 -6.08 -4.53 8.70
CA ASP A 47 -6.52 -3.33 9.42
C ASP A 47 -5.48 -2.84 10.43
N ASP A 48 -4.80 -3.75 11.12
CA ASP A 48 -3.75 -3.41 12.09
C ASP A 48 -2.54 -2.71 11.42
N ILE A 49 -2.15 -3.17 10.23
CA ILE A 49 -1.10 -2.54 9.43
C ILE A 49 -1.57 -1.17 8.93
N ARG A 50 -2.81 -1.07 8.43
CA ARG A 50 -3.40 0.19 7.94
C ARG A 50 -3.47 1.23 9.07
N ASP A 51 -4.05 0.86 10.20
CA ASP A 51 -4.20 1.73 11.37
C ASP A 51 -2.85 2.20 11.89
N LYS A 52 -1.87 1.29 11.94
CA LYS A 52 -0.52 1.65 12.36
C LYS A 52 0.15 2.60 11.37
N ALA A 53 0.03 2.34 10.06
CA ALA A 53 0.58 3.23 9.02
C ALA A 53 -0.03 4.63 9.09
N LEU A 54 -1.36 4.72 9.24
CA LEU A 54 -2.07 6.00 9.37
C LEU A 54 -1.66 6.77 10.63
N SER A 55 -1.29 6.08 11.71
CA SER A 55 -0.78 6.73 12.93
C SER A 55 0.55 7.47 12.74
N TYR A 56 1.34 7.11 11.71
CA TYR A 56 2.60 7.77 11.40
C TYR A 56 2.46 9.03 10.54
N LEU A 57 1.36 9.15 9.79
CA LEU A 57 1.10 10.31 8.95
C LEU A 57 0.79 11.53 9.81
N ASP A 58 1.32 12.69 9.44
CA ASP A 58 0.92 13.96 10.05
C ASP A 58 -0.47 14.40 9.58
N GLN A 59 -0.98 15.51 10.14
CA GLN A 59 -2.33 15.97 9.82
C GLN A 59 -2.51 16.25 8.31
N PRO A 60 -1.61 16.99 7.63
CA PRO A 60 -1.75 17.23 6.19
C PRO A 60 -1.80 15.95 5.34
N LEU A 61 -0.98 14.94 5.65
CA LEU A 61 -0.96 13.68 4.91
C LEU A 61 -2.21 12.85 5.18
N ARG A 62 -2.69 12.80 6.44
CA ARG A 62 -3.96 12.13 6.76
C ARG A 62 -5.15 12.77 6.05
N ASP A 63 -5.19 14.10 5.98
CA ASP A 63 -6.26 14.82 5.28
C ASP A 63 -6.23 14.55 3.77
N ALA A 64 -5.06 14.39 3.17
CA ALA A 64 -4.91 13.99 1.77
C ALA A 64 -5.44 12.56 1.55
N TYR A 65 -5.08 11.61 2.41
CA TYR A 65 -5.57 10.24 2.38
C TYR A 65 -7.10 10.17 2.51
N GLN A 66 -7.69 10.87 3.49
CA GLN A 66 -9.14 10.87 3.71
C GLN A 66 -9.92 11.43 2.51
N ARG A 67 -9.41 12.48 1.86
CA ARG A 67 -10.02 13.03 0.64
C ARG A 67 -9.99 12.01 -0.51
N TRP A 68 -8.91 11.26 -0.63
CA TRP A 68 -8.78 10.20 -1.62
C TRP A 68 -9.79 9.06 -1.38
N GLU A 69 -9.90 8.57 -0.14
CA GLU A 69 -10.88 7.55 0.23
C GLU A 69 -12.32 8.01 -0.07
N ALA A 70 -12.68 9.24 0.32
CA ALA A 70 -13.99 9.81 0.02
C ALA A 70 -14.28 9.88 -1.50
N TYR A 71 -13.26 10.23 -2.30
CA TYR A 71 -13.35 10.24 -3.76
C TYR A 71 -13.60 8.84 -4.34
N LEU A 72 -12.91 7.81 -3.83
CA LEU A 72 -13.10 6.42 -4.27
C LEU A 72 -14.50 5.90 -3.93
N VAL A 73 -15.00 6.16 -2.72
CA VAL A 73 -16.38 5.80 -2.32
C VAL A 73 -17.40 6.46 -3.24
N GLY A 74 -17.22 7.76 -3.54
CA GLY A 74 -18.09 8.49 -4.48
C GLY A 74 -18.09 7.91 -5.90
N ARG A 75 -16.94 7.41 -6.39
CA ARG A 75 -16.84 6.70 -7.67
C ARG A 75 -17.45 5.30 -7.66
N GLY A 76 -17.35 4.59 -6.53
CA GLY A 76 -17.98 3.28 -6.35
C GLY A 76 -19.51 3.37 -6.35
N ALA A 77 -20.08 4.44 -5.81
CA ALA A 77 -21.51 4.73 -5.84
C ALA A 77 -22.03 5.12 -7.24
N ALA A 78 -21.21 5.82 -8.05
CA ALA A 78 -21.58 6.24 -9.40
C ALA A 78 -21.52 5.12 -10.46
N LYS A 79 -21.00 3.94 -10.11
CA LYS A 79 -20.93 2.75 -10.98
C LYS A 79 -21.98 1.67 -10.67
N ARG A 80 -22.92 1.93 -9.77
CA ARG A 80 -24.03 1.01 -9.43
C ARG A 80 -25.36 1.55 -9.93
#